data_AF-A2FMQ2-F1
#
_entry.id   AF-A2FMQ2-F1
#
_cell.length_a   1.000
_cell.length_b   1.000
_cell.length_c   1.000
_cell.angle_alpha   90.00
_cell.angle_beta   90.00
_cell.angle_gamma   90.00
#
_symmetry.space_group_name_H-M   'P 1'
#
loop_
_entity.id
_entity.type
_entity.pdbx_description
1 polymer ?
#
loop_
_entity_poly.entity_id
_entity_poly.type
_entity_poly.pdbx_seq_one_letter_code
_entity_poly.pdbx_strand_id
1 'polypeptide(L)'
;MKKNLFDYSSSSGDEDIQQFWRSRHAPTAKEKALLREMNIDNLLKERKLETEYLSESKSQETKNQEKKYITEIKEKANYETVDFEDGSIFGEKHIEFPKGIIDLIETTNTYKNSEFDKFELVEKWVYHAALKAPQDILINSRVVYRILLTLAKTKNIIFGESIFNILKFVPMDILDFSYIYNLFKLILNTDSNLIIYPILLMKPQLYHRCSTTVIKQMVYILIGGILTSAISRNPLFYVLPSNLLNSLSELSKSEQRKSANAVAEILKELPIESMGELVSFLPIDSAAAEFTSTLAFSMLFYYLQLGLPDPENPKGNMDLIVQNIHTLKNLCTSGELKNILTASAVIATLEKLTVIEINFKQLDKRKITRMSHVLHMSFYTKNHVDLVALKEQFHFTRVQLDNWSDEYFQNEVIEENPWGDAPGK
;
A
#
# COMPACT_ATOMS: atom_id res chain seq x y z
N MET A 1 79.80 -4.08 3.84
CA MET A 1 80.99 -3.53 3.17
C MET A 1 80.89 -3.80 1.68
N LYS A 2 81.38 -2.86 0.87
CA LYS A 2 81.22 -2.72 -0.58
C LYS A 2 81.82 -3.85 -1.45
N LYS A 3 81.44 -3.78 -2.73
CA LYS A 3 82.08 -4.27 -3.99
C LYS A 3 81.56 -5.61 -4.52
N ASN A 4 80.82 -5.60 -5.63
CA ASN A 4 81.27 -5.46 -7.04
C ASN A 4 82.14 -6.63 -7.50
N LEU A 5 81.59 -7.44 -8.41
CA LEU A 5 82.34 -8.16 -9.43
C LEU A 5 81.52 -8.12 -10.72
N PHE A 6 81.88 -7.16 -11.57
CA PHE A 6 81.65 -7.20 -13.00
C PHE A 6 82.79 -7.98 -13.66
N ASP A 7 82.45 -8.60 -14.78
CA ASP A 7 83.26 -8.80 -15.98
C ASP A 7 84.35 -9.88 -16.07
N TYR A 8 83.94 -10.93 -16.79
CA TYR A 8 84.46 -11.38 -18.09
C TYR A 8 85.95 -11.68 -18.29
N SER A 9 86.21 -12.94 -18.63
CA SER A 9 86.90 -13.42 -19.84
C SER A 9 87.33 -14.87 -19.57
N SER A 10 87.34 -15.84 -20.47
CA SER A 10 86.99 -16.00 -21.87
C SER A 10 87.21 -17.49 -22.19
N SER A 11 86.63 -17.96 -23.30
CA SER A 11 87.04 -19.16 -24.06
C SER A 11 86.66 -20.55 -23.53
N SER A 12 85.60 -21.13 -24.11
CA SER A 12 85.65 -22.40 -24.89
C SER A 12 84.30 -23.13 -25.04
N GLY A 13 83.19 -22.63 -24.49
CA GLY A 13 81.93 -23.40 -24.44
C GLY A 13 80.86 -23.14 -25.51
N ASP A 14 80.90 -22.00 -26.23
CA ASP A 14 79.72 -21.54 -26.98
C ASP A 14 79.66 -22.00 -28.46
N GLU A 15 80.77 -22.45 -29.05
CA GLU A 15 80.73 -23.03 -30.41
C GLU A 15 80.22 -24.48 -30.41
N ASP A 16 80.43 -25.23 -29.33
CA ASP A 16 79.97 -26.63 -29.24
C ASP A 16 78.46 -26.73 -28.97
N ILE A 17 77.86 -25.79 -28.23
CA ILE A 17 76.41 -25.81 -27.95
C ILE A 17 75.59 -25.38 -29.17
N GLN A 18 76.10 -24.44 -29.98
CA GLN A 18 75.39 -24.05 -31.23
C GLN A 18 75.50 -25.10 -32.34
N GLN A 19 76.57 -25.90 -32.40
CA GLN A 19 76.64 -27.06 -33.30
C GLN A 19 75.80 -28.25 -32.80
N PHE A 20 75.66 -28.43 -31.49
CA PHE A 20 74.84 -29.49 -30.91
C PHE A 20 73.33 -29.32 -31.23
N TRP A 21 72.83 -28.08 -31.25
CA TRP A 21 71.41 -27.80 -31.56
C TRP A 21 71.07 -27.76 -33.06
N ARG A 22 72.05 -27.59 -33.95
CA ARG A 22 71.80 -27.53 -35.41
C ARG A 22 71.78 -28.89 -36.11
N SER A 23 72.17 -29.98 -35.43
CA SER A 23 72.36 -31.29 -36.06
C SER A 23 71.28 -32.35 -35.77
N ARG A 24 70.21 -32.03 -35.03
CA ARG A 24 69.05 -32.94 -34.90
C ARG A 24 67.76 -32.29 -35.36
N HIS A 25 67.35 -32.73 -36.55
CA HIS A 25 66.03 -32.60 -37.16
C HIS A 25 65.65 -31.19 -37.63
N ALA A 26 65.84 -30.94 -38.93
CA ALA A 26 65.00 -29.99 -39.62
C ALA A 26 63.53 -30.39 -39.35
N PRO A 27 62.69 -29.50 -38.80
CA PRO A 27 61.34 -29.87 -38.41
C PRO A 27 60.61 -30.40 -39.64
N THR A 28 60.05 -31.59 -39.49
CA THR A 28 59.29 -32.29 -40.53
C THR A 28 58.16 -31.38 -41.03
N ALA A 29 57.66 -31.61 -42.24
CA ALA A 29 56.53 -30.83 -42.78
C ALA A 29 55.31 -30.85 -41.83
N LYS A 30 55.18 -31.94 -41.04
CA LYS A 30 54.15 -32.11 -40.01
C LYS A 30 54.41 -31.24 -38.77
N GLU A 31 55.65 -31.14 -38.31
CA GLU A 31 56.03 -30.25 -37.19
C GLU A 31 55.98 -28.77 -37.59
N LYS A 32 56.33 -28.43 -38.84
CA LYS A 32 56.14 -27.07 -39.38
C LYS A 32 54.66 -26.71 -39.54
N ALA A 33 53.78 -27.67 -39.82
CA ALA A 33 52.35 -27.46 -39.85
C ALA A 33 51.78 -27.25 -38.44
N LEU A 34 52.22 -28.05 -37.46
CA LEU A 34 51.84 -27.92 -36.05
C LEU A 34 52.29 -26.58 -35.45
N LEU A 35 53.49 -26.10 -35.78
CA LEU A 35 54.00 -24.79 -35.36
C LEU A 35 53.27 -23.62 -36.03
N ARG A 36 52.71 -23.82 -37.24
CA ARG A 36 51.84 -22.82 -37.90
C ARG A 36 50.43 -22.80 -37.31
N GLU A 37 49.94 -23.94 -36.84
CA GLU A 37 48.69 -24.05 -36.09
C GLU A 37 48.81 -23.42 -34.69
N MET A 38 49.96 -23.57 -34.03
CA MET A 38 50.29 -22.94 -32.73
C MET A 38 50.84 -21.49 -32.85
N ASN A 39 50.40 -20.73 -33.85
CA ASN A 39 50.63 -19.28 -33.86
C ASN A 39 49.77 -18.62 -32.76
N ILE A 40 50.31 -17.60 -32.09
CA ILE A 40 49.64 -16.75 -31.10
C ILE A 40 48.25 -16.31 -31.61
N ASP A 41 48.10 -15.98 -32.90
CA ASP A 41 46.82 -15.59 -33.48
C ASP A 41 45.76 -16.70 -33.49
N ASN A 42 46.18 -17.95 -33.66
CA ASN A 42 45.27 -19.10 -33.62
C ASN A 42 44.91 -19.47 -32.18
N LEU A 43 45.87 -19.40 -31.25
CA LEU A 43 45.63 -19.59 -29.83
C LEU A 43 44.67 -18.52 -29.26
N LEU A 44 44.75 -17.29 -29.77
CA LEU A 44 43.80 -16.21 -29.43
C LEU A 44 42.40 -16.45 -30.02
N LYS A 45 42.30 -17.04 -31.21
CA LYS A 45 41.01 -17.44 -31.80
C LYS A 45 40.38 -18.61 -31.06
N GLU A 46 41.15 -19.63 -30.69
CA GLU A 46 40.66 -20.75 -29.88
C GLU A 46 40.21 -20.28 -28.50
N ARG A 47 40.97 -19.40 -27.84
CA ARG A 47 40.52 -18.79 -26.58
C ARG A 47 39.24 -17.99 -26.74
N LYS A 48 39.06 -17.24 -27.82
CA LYS A 48 37.81 -16.51 -28.07
C LYS A 48 36.63 -17.46 -28.25
N LEU A 49 36.80 -18.53 -29.02
CA LEU A 49 35.78 -19.57 -29.22
C LEU A 49 35.45 -20.32 -27.92
N GLU A 50 36.45 -20.67 -27.10
CA GLU A 50 36.22 -21.25 -25.77
C GLU A 50 35.50 -20.27 -24.84
N THR A 51 35.84 -18.98 -24.89
CA THR A 51 35.19 -17.96 -24.06
C THR A 51 33.75 -17.74 -24.49
N GLU A 52 33.45 -17.76 -25.79
CA GLU A 52 32.09 -17.70 -26.34
C GLU A 52 31.29 -18.96 -25.95
N TYR A 53 31.87 -20.15 -26.08
CA TYR A 53 31.22 -21.43 -25.70
C TYR A 53 30.97 -21.53 -24.19
N LEU A 54 31.91 -21.06 -23.36
CA LEU A 54 31.76 -20.96 -21.90
C LEU A 54 30.74 -19.90 -21.49
N SER A 55 30.56 -18.85 -22.29
CA SER A 55 29.54 -17.82 -22.06
C SER A 55 28.13 -18.30 -22.43
N GLU A 56 27.99 -19.06 -23.52
CA GLU A 56 26.71 -19.63 -23.95
C GLU A 56 26.24 -20.76 -23.02
N SER A 57 27.15 -21.66 -22.63
CA SER A 57 26.86 -22.76 -21.67
C SER A 57 26.48 -22.25 -20.28
N LYS A 58 27.20 -21.24 -19.75
CA LYS A 58 26.81 -20.57 -18.50
C LYS A 58 25.46 -19.85 -18.62
N SER A 59 25.12 -19.28 -19.77
CA SER A 59 23.81 -18.64 -19.97
C SER A 59 22.64 -19.65 -19.99
N GLN A 60 22.87 -20.87 -20.47
CA GLN A 60 21.85 -21.93 -20.51
C GLN A 60 21.67 -22.60 -19.15
N GLU A 61 22.74 -22.84 -18.39
CA GLU A 61 22.64 -23.33 -17.01
C GLU A 61 21.95 -22.31 -16.09
N THR A 62 22.23 -21.02 -16.25
CA THR A 62 21.57 -19.95 -15.48
C THR A 62 20.08 -19.89 -15.79
N LYS A 63 19.69 -20.01 -17.08
CA LYS A 63 18.28 -20.06 -17.50
C LYS A 63 17.53 -21.30 -17.00
N ASN A 64 18.20 -22.44 -16.91
CA ASN A 64 17.59 -23.68 -16.40
C ASN A 64 17.45 -23.69 -14.87
N GLN A 65 18.41 -23.12 -14.14
CA GLN A 65 18.30 -22.92 -12.69
C GLN A 65 17.22 -21.90 -12.34
N GLU A 66 17.10 -20.83 -13.12
CA GLU A 66 16.06 -19.80 -12.94
C GLU A 66 14.66 -20.37 -13.21
N LYS A 67 14.48 -21.19 -14.26
CA LYS A 67 13.22 -21.91 -14.49
C LYS A 67 12.86 -22.86 -13.35
N LYS A 68 13.82 -23.66 -12.87
CA LYS A 68 13.58 -24.62 -11.79
C LYS A 68 13.20 -23.91 -10.47
N TYR A 69 13.87 -22.80 -10.17
CA TYR A 69 13.57 -21.97 -9.00
C TYR A 69 12.20 -21.28 -9.10
N ILE A 70 11.80 -20.81 -10.29
CA ILE A 70 10.46 -20.25 -10.52
C ILE A 70 9.38 -21.32 -10.34
N THR A 71 9.61 -22.56 -10.78
CA THR A 71 8.69 -23.67 -10.57
C THR A 71 8.58 -24.04 -9.09
N GLU A 72 9.70 -24.12 -8.37
CA GLU A 72 9.71 -24.40 -6.92
C GLU A 72 9.06 -23.28 -6.08
N ILE A 73 9.19 -22.01 -6.50
CA ILE A 73 8.45 -20.90 -5.87
C ILE A 73 6.96 -21.02 -6.15
N LYS A 74 6.54 -21.32 -7.38
CA LYS A 74 5.11 -21.48 -7.72
C LYS A 74 4.47 -22.67 -7.01
N GLU A 75 5.22 -23.74 -6.77
CA GLU A 75 4.75 -24.92 -6.02
C GLU A 75 4.72 -24.69 -4.50
N LYS A 76 5.61 -23.85 -3.95
CA LYS A 76 5.58 -23.43 -2.54
C LYS A 76 4.60 -22.30 -2.26
N ALA A 77 4.40 -21.43 -3.24
CA ALA A 77 3.36 -20.41 -3.28
C ALA A 77 2.04 -21.06 -3.71
N ASN A 78 1.58 -22.02 -2.90
CA ASN A 78 0.18 -22.43 -2.93
C ASN A 78 -0.62 -21.28 -2.30
N TYR A 79 -0.71 -20.16 -3.02
CA TYR A 79 -1.74 -19.17 -2.76
C TYR A 79 -3.03 -19.84 -3.20
N GLU A 80 -3.70 -20.49 -2.27
CA GLU A 80 -5.15 -20.50 -2.35
C GLU A 80 -5.53 -19.03 -2.50
N THR A 81 -5.96 -18.65 -3.70
CA THR A 81 -6.82 -17.49 -3.86
C THR A 81 -8.00 -17.80 -2.96
N VAL A 82 -7.94 -17.32 -1.73
CA VAL A 82 -9.12 -17.24 -0.89
C VAL A 82 -9.97 -16.22 -1.62
N ASP A 83 -10.89 -16.73 -2.45
CA ASP A 83 -12.04 -15.97 -2.87
C ASP A 83 -12.74 -15.61 -1.55
N PHE A 84 -12.43 -14.43 -1.03
CA PHE A 84 -13.30 -13.79 -0.07
C PHE A 84 -14.55 -13.46 -0.88
N GLU A 85 -15.55 -14.35 -0.83
CA GLU A 85 -16.91 -13.93 -1.10
C GLU A 85 -17.20 -12.82 -0.08
N ASP A 86 -17.14 -11.58 -0.54
CA ASP A 86 -17.47 -10.44 0.28
C ASP A 86 -18.96 -10.55 0.64
N GLY A 87 -19.24 -10.92 1.89
CA GLY A 87 -20.60 -10.95 2.44
C GLY A 87 -21.22 -9.56 2.60
N SER A 88 -20.45 -8.51 2.30
CA SER A 88 -20.91 -7.13 2.20
C SER A 88 -21.98 -6.96 1.12
N ILE A 89 -22.95 -6.11 1.40
CA ILE A 89 -23.94 -5.72 0.38
C ILE A 89 -23.36 -4.78 -0.68
N PHE A 90 -22.17 -4.23 -0.44
CA PHE A 90 -21.45 -3.42 -1.42
C PHE A 90 -20.77 -4.38 -2.42
N GLY A 91 -21.50 -4.78 -3.46
CA GLY A 91 -20.96 -5.70 -4.47
C GLY A 91 -19.66 -5.19 -5.12
N GLU A 92 -18.92 -6.10 -5.78
CA GLU A 92 -17.63 -5.79 -6.40
C GLU A 92 -17.75 -4.73 -7.52
N LYS A 93 -17.53 -3.48 -7.17
CA LYS A 93 -17.40 -2.38 -8.14
C LYS A 93 -15.96 -1.93 -8.18
N HIS A 94 -15.41 -1.79 -9.38
CA HIS A 94 -14.10 -1.22 -9.57
C HIS A 94 -14.14 0.29 -9.24
N ILE A 95 -13.58 0.67 -8.10
CA ILE A 95 -13.43 2.05 -7.66
C ILE A 95 -12.01 2.50 -8.00
N GLU A 96 -11.91 3.52 -8.86
CA GLU A 96 -10.65 4.17 -9.20
C GLU A 96 -10.17 5.09 -8.06
N PHE A 97 -8.89 5.44 -8.08
CA PHE A 97 -8.33 6.38 -7.11
C PHE A 97 -9.07 7.73 -7.18
N PRO A 98 -9.57 8.28 -6.06
CA PRO A 98 -10.36 9.51 -6.08
C PRO A 98 -9.56 10.72 -6.59
N LYS A 99 -9.97 11.29 -7.73
CA LYS A 99 -9.30 12.46 -8.32
C LYS A 99 -9.33 13.69 -7.40
N GLY A 100 -10.41 13.87 -6.63
CA GLY A 100 -10.54 14.96 -5.66
C GLY A 100 -9.42 14.99 -4.61
N ILE A 101 -8.76 13.86 -4.33
CA ILE A 101 -7.58 13.81 -3.45
C ILE A 101 -6.38 14.49 -4.10
N ILE A 102 -6.16 14.26 -5.40
CA ILE A 102 -5.10 14.92 -6.17
C ILE A 102 -5.36 16.42 -6.19
N ASP A 103 -6.60 16.82 -6.48
CA ASP A 103 -7.01 18.22 -6.54
C ASP A 103 -6.79 18.93 -5.18
N LEU A 104 -7.12 18.26 -4.07
CA LEU A 104 -6.90 18.77 -2.72
C LEU A 104 -5.41 18.98 -2.39
N ILE A 105 -4.54 18.10 -2.89
CA ILE A 105 -3.09 18.20 -2.67
C ILE A 105 -2.49 19.31 -3.56
N GLU A 106 -2.94 19.44 -4.80
CA GLU A 106 -2.39 20.41 -5.76
C GLU A 106 -2.88 21.84 -5.52
N THR A 107 -4.10 22.01 -5.00
CA THR A 107 -4.58 23.33 -4.54
C THR A 107 -3.78 23.90 -3.37
N THR A 108 -3.17 23.02 -2.55
CA THR A 108 -2.39 23.43 -1.38
C THR A 108 -0.90 23.57 -1.67
N ASN A 109 -0.37 22.93 -2.72
CA ASN A 109 1.04 22.99 -3.08
C ASN A 109 1.27 22.80 -4.59
N THR A 110 2.07 23.69 -5.18
CA THR A 110 2.61 23.50 -6.53
C THR A 110 3.94 22.76 -6.44
N TYR A 111 3.89 21.44 -6.53
CA TYR A 111 5.11 20.64 -6.73
C TYR A 111 5.64 20.92 -8.13
N LYS A 112 6.82 21.55 -8.22
CA LYS A 112 7.53 21.63 -9.50
C LYS A 112 7.76 20.22 -10.02
N ASN A 113 7.65 20.04 -11.33
CA ASN A 113 8.13 18.81 -11.98
C ASN A 113 9.61 18.65 -11.62
N SER A 114 9.90 17.78 -10.66
CA SER A 114 11.27 17.37 -10.39
C SER A 114 11.80 16.66 -11.62
N GLU A 115 13.09 16.86 -11.92
CA GLU A 115 13.74 16.32 -13.11
C GLU A 115 13.93 14.79 -13.00
N PHE A 116 12.82 14.04 -13.01
CA PHE A 116 12.83 12.57 -12.91
C PHE A 116 13.56 11.92 -14.07
N ASP A 117 13.55 12.58 -15.23
CA ASP A 117 14.22 12.13 -16.44
C ASP A 117 15.75 12.05 -16.29
N LYS A 118 16.31 12.64 -15.23
CA LYS A 118 17.74 12.56 -14.92
C LYS A 118 18.12 11.33 -14.08
N PHE A 119 17.14 10.62 -13.49
CA PHE A 119 17.45 9.38 -12.76
C PHE A 119 17.53 8.22 -13.74
N GLU A 120 18.70 7.57 -13.77
CA GLU A 120 18.87 6.30 -14.46
C GLU A 120 18.02 5.21 -13.82
N LEU A 121 17.55 4.27 -14.65
CA LEU A 121 16.87 3.07 -14.18
C LEU A 121 17.78 2.27 -13.25
N VAL A 122 17.17 1.48 -12.37
CA VAL A 122 17.89 0.60 -11.46
C VAL A 122 18.70 -0.42 -12.27
N GLU A 123 19.98 -0.57 -11.94
CA GLU A 123 20.84 -1.57 -12.55
C GLU A 123 20.37 -2.98 -12.20
N LYS A 124 20.52 -3.93 -13.15
CA LYS A 124 20.04 -5.32 -13.00
C LYS A 124 20.57 -6.02 -11.75
N TRP A 125 21.73 -5.65 -11.21
CA TRP A 125 22.25 -6.29 -10.00
C TRP A 125 21.46 -5.90 -8.74
N VAL A 126 20.88 -4.70 -8.68
CA VAL A 126 20.04 -4.27 -7.54
C VAL A 126 18.76 -5.12 -7.50
N TYR A 127 18.24 -5.53 -8.66
CA TYR A 127 17.14 -6.49 -8.75
C TYR A 127 17.51 -7.83 -8.10
N HIS A 128 18.70 -8.37 -8.43
CA HIS A 128 19.16 -9.63 -7.84
C HIS A 128 19.49 -9.51 -6.35
N ALA A 129 20.03 -8.36 -5.93
CA ALA A 129 20.29 -8.07 -4.52
C ALA A 129 18.98 -7.93 -3.73
N ALA A 130 17.95 -7.30 -4.30
CA ALA A 130 16.62 -7.15 -3.68
C ALA A 130 16.01 -8.49 -3.31
N LEU A 131 16.18 -9.47 -4.20
CA LEU A 131 15.64 -10.81 -4.09
C LEU A 131 16.41 -11.70 -3.11
N LYS A 132 17.74 -11.53 -3.04
CA LYS A 132 18.62 -12.49 -2.34
C LYS A 132 19.17 -11.96 -1.00
N ALA A 133 19.41 -10.66 -0.90
CA ALA A 133 20.02 -10.03 0.27
C ALA A 133 19.65 -8.54 0.35
N PRO A 134 18.36 -8.19 0.55
CA PRO A 134 17.90 -6.81 0.57
C PRO A 134 18.58 -5.96 1.66
N GLN A 135 18.99 -6.57 2.77
CA GLN A 135 19.71 -5.92 3.87
C GLN A 135 21.13 -5.46 3.51
N ASP A 136 21.74 -6.04 2.48
CA ASP A 136 23.10 -5.69 2.05
C ASP A 136 23.11 -4.50 1.07
N ILE A 137 21.93 -4.02 0.67
CA ILE A 137 21.79 -2.85 -0.19
C ILE A 137 21.89 -1.59 0.67
N LEU A 138 22.85 -0.72 0.37
CA LEU A 138 22.90 0.62 0.96
C LEU A 138 21.74 1.46 0.42
N ILE A 139 20.63 1.51 1.17
CA ILE A 139 19.44 2.25 0.78
C ILE A 139 19.62 3.73 1.14
N ASN A 140 19.59 4.56 0.10
CA ASN A 140 19.45 6.01 0.21
C ASN A 140 18.26 6.48 -0.64
N SER A 141 17.91 7.76 -0.54
CA SER A 141 16.77 8.34 -1.26
C SER A 141 16.83 8.14 -2.78
N ARG A 142 18.01 8.25 -3.39
CA ARG A 142 18.20 8.03 -4.83
C ARG A 142 17.85 6.59 -5.22
N VAL A 143 18.25 5.60 -4.43
CA VAL A 143 17.92 4.19 -4.69
C VAL A 143 16.41 4.00 -4.68
N VAL A 144 15.71 4.55 -3.68
CA VAL A 144 14.23 4.49 -3.58
C VAL A 144 13.55 5.14 -4.79
N TYR A 145 14.00 6.34 -5.20
CA TYR A 145 13.42 7.02 -6.35
C TYR A 145 13.66 6.27 -7.67
N ARG A 146 14.87 5.73 -7.88
CA ARG A 146 15.18 4.92 -9.06
C ARG A 146 14.32 3.67 -9.12
N ILE A 147 14.12 3.01 -7.98
CA ILE A 147 13.26 1.83 -7.82
C ILE A 147 11.83 2.14 -8.28
N LEU A 148 11.21 3.18 -7.73
CA LEU A 148 9.84 3.58 -8.09
C LEU A 148 9.73 4.04 -9.54
N LEU A 149 10.72 4.77 -10.06
CA LEU A 149 10.76 5.18 -11.46
C LEU A 149 10.88 3.98 -12.41
N THR A 150 11.69 2.98 -12.03
CA THR A 150 11.84 1.74 -12.79
C THR A 150 10.55 0.94 -12.77
N LEU A 151 9.87 0.88 -11.63
CA LEU A 151 8.55 0.27 -11.52
C LEU A 151 7.54 0.96 -12.44
N ALA A 152 7.48 2.29 -12.41
CA ALA A 152 6.61 3.08 -13.28
C ALA A 152 6.89 2.80 -14.77
N LYS A 153 8.15 2.81 -15.18
CA LYS A 153 8.53 2.63 -16.59
C LYS A 153 8.37 1.20 -17.11
N THR A 154 8.64 0.20 -16.27
CA THR A 154 8.61 -1.22 -16.67
C THR A 154 7.26 -1.89 -16.46
N LYS A 155 6.40 -1.31 -15.62
CA LYS A 155 5.10 -1.87 -15.20
C LYS A 155 5.19 -3.30 -14.64
N ASN A 156 6.32 -3.66 -14.03
CA ASN A 156 6.57 -5.02 -13.60
C ASN A 156 6.12 -5.23 -12.14
N ILE A 157 4.97 -5.88 -11.94
CA ILE A 157 4.41 -6.17 -10.60
C ILE A 157 5.32 -7.07 -9.77
N ILE A 158 5.92 -8.11 -10.38
CA ILE A 158 6.85 -9.04 -9.71
C ILE A 158 8.07 -8.30 -9.17
N PHE A 159 8.53 -7.28 -9.92
CA PHE A 159 9.57 -6.38 -9.44
C PHE A 159 9.11 -5.59 -8.22
N GLY A 160 7.88 -5.08 -8.21
CA GLY A 160 7.29 -4.38 -7.07
C GLY A 160 7.27 -5.21 -5.77
N GLU A 161 6.91 -6.49 -5.83
CA GLU A 161 6.94 -7.38 -4.65
C GLU A 161 8.36 -7.61 -4.12
N SER A 162 9.32 -7.76 -5.02
CA SER A 162 10.75 -7.89 -4.68
C SER A 162 11.29 -6.59 -4.06
N ILE A 163 10.81 -5.45 -4.55
CA ILE A 163 11.12 -4.12 -4.05
C ILE A 163 10.57 -3.91 -2.65
N PHE A 164 9.38 -4.41 -2.34
CA PHE A 164 8.79 -4.25 -1.01
C PHE A 164 9.73 -4.73 0.10
N ASN A 165 10.48 -5.81 -0.14
CA ASN A 165 11.49 -6.28 0.80
C ASN A 165 12.64 -5.29 1.01
N ILE A 166 13.01 -4.50 0.00
CA ILE A 166 13.93 -3.36 0.16
C ILE A 166 13.25 -2.22 0.92
N LEU A 167 12.00 -1.90 0.59
CA LEU A 167 11.28 -0.77 1.18
C LEU A 167 11.14 -0.88 2.72
N LYS A 168 11.18 -2.11 3.26
CA LYS A 168 11.21 -2.37 4.71
C LYS A 168 12.46 -1.85 5.41
N PHE A 169 13.57 -1.72 4.70
CA PHE A 169 14.86 -1.30 5.24
C PHE A 169 15.20 0.16 4.94
N VAL A 170 14.24 0.94 4.41
CA VAL A 170 14.43 2.37 4.13
C VAL A 170 14.74 3.10 5.44
N PRO A 171 15.92 3.74 5.57
CA PRO A 171 16.25 4.53 6.75
C PRO A 171 15.24 5.65 7.03
N MET A 172 15.10 6.02 8.30
CA MET A 172 14.31 7.19 8.70
C MET A 172 14.93 8.48 8.17
N ASP A 173 14.09 9.50 7.95
CA ASP A 173 14.50 10.85 7.57
C ASP A 173 15.45 10.84 6.36
N ILE A 174 15.03 10.28 5.21
CA ILE A 174 15.83 10.34 3.97
C ILE A 174 15.03 10.77 2.73
N LEU A 175 13.71 10.65 2.77
CA LEU A 175 12.85 10.89 1.62
C LEU A 175 12.39 12.36 1.55
N ASP A 176 12.10 12.81 0.35
CA ASP A 176 11.46 14.08 0.06
C ASP A 176 10.06 13.80 -0.51
N PHE A 177 9.04 14.34 0.13
CA PHE A 177 7.65 14.11 -0.20
C PHE A 177 7.33 14.55 -1.62
N SER A 178 7.92 15.65 -2.09
CA SER A 178 7.70 16.17 -3.44
C SER A 178 8.10 15.15 -4.51
N TYR A 179 9.20 14.44 -4.28
CA TYR A 179 9.68 13.40 -5.20
C TYR A 179 8.78 12.18 -5.19
N ILE A 180 8.41 11.69 -4.00
CA ILE A 180 7.51 10.54 -3.87
C ILE A 180 6.13 10.85 -4.45
N TYR A 181 5.58 12.05 -4.19
CA TYR A 181 4.27 12.45 -4.69
C TYR A 181 4.22 12.51 -6.22
N ASN A 182 5.24 13.07 -6.86
CA ASN A 182 5.28 13.11 -8.31
C ASN A 182 5.49 11.71 -8.93
N LEU A 183 6.26 10.82 -8.29
CA LEU A 183 6.36 9.41 -8.70
C LEU A 183 5.04 8.68 -8.53
N PHE A 184 4.33 8.94 -7.42
CA PHE A 184 2.97 8.46 -7.19
C PHE A 184 2.03 8.89 -8.34
N LYS A 185 2.03 10.17 -8.73
CA LYS A 185 1.23 10.64 -9.88
C LYS A 185 1.62 9.96 -11.20
N LEU A 186 2.92 9.78 -11.45
CA LEU A 186 3.39 9.08 -12.64
C LEU A 186 2.87 7.63 -12.67
N ILE A 187 3.00 6.92 -11.56
CA ILE A 187 2.54 5.53 -11.44
C ILE A 187 1.02 5.44 -11.56
N LEU A 188 0.28 6.35 -10.91
CA LEU A 188 -1.18 6.43 -10.98
C LEU A 188 -1.68 6.56 -12.41
N ASN A 189 -1.01 7.36 -13.24
CA ASN A 189 -1.33 7.49 -14.66
C ASN A 189 -0.89 6.31 -15.53
N THR A 190 -0.12 5.37 -14.97
CA THR A 190 0.51 4.28 -15.72
C THR A 190 -0.14 2.92 -15.48
N ASP A 191 -0.37 2.55 -14.21
CA ASP A 191 -1.01 1.31 -13.77
C ASP A 191 -1.46 1.45 -12.30
N SER A 192 -2.78 1.30 -12.06
CA SER A 192 -3.39 1.43 -10.73
C SER A 192 -2.94 0.34 -9.76
N ASN A 193 -2.49 -0.83 -10.21
CA ASN A 193 -2.02 -1.89 -9.31
C ASN A 193 -0.66 -1.57 -8.67
N LEU A 194 0.10 -0.66 -9.30
CA LEU A 194 1.44 -0.29 -8.86
C LEU A 194 1.45 0.88 -7.88
N ILE A 195 0.31 1.58 -7.70
CA ILE A 195 0.24 2.76 -6.82
C ILE A 195 0.42 2.39 -5.35
N ILE A 196 0.21 1.13 -4.97
CA ILE A 196 0.42 0.69 -3.59
C ILE A 196 1.87 0.89 -3.14
N TYR A 197 2.85 0.71 -4.02
CA TYR A 197 4.27 0.80 -3.65
C TYR A 197 4.72 2.18 -3.19
N PRO A 198 4.42 3.29 -3.90
CA PRO A 198 4.66 4.62 -3.35
C PRO A 198 3.77 4.93 -2.13
N ILE A 199 2.55 4.39 -2.02
CA ILE A 199 1.69 4.58 -0.84
C ILE A 199 2.28 3.91 0.41
N LEU A 200 2.93 2.75 0.29
CA LEU A 200 3.58 2.05 1.40
C LEU A 200 4.69 2.86 2.07
N LEU A 201 5.25 3.83 1.33
CA LEU A 201 6.25 4.78 1.82
C LEU A 201 5.64 6.02 2.47
N MET A 202 4.32 6.17 2.54
CA MET A 202 3.63 7.30 3.20
C MET A 202 3.66 7.12 4.73
N LYS A 203 4.87 7.22 5.29
CA LYS A 203 5.15 7.10 6.71
C LYS A 203 5.92 8.37 7.15
N PRO A 204 5.40 9.19 8.08
CA PRO A 204 6.01 10.47 8.43
C PRO A 204 7.51 10.36 8.77
N GLN A 205 7.91 9.31 9.49
CA GLN A 205 9.29 9.07 9.92
C GLN A 205 10.30 8.86 8.77
N LEU A 206 9.85 8.60 7.55
CA LEU A 206 10.76 8.41 6.41
C LEU A 206 11.20 9.72 5.75
N TYR A 207 10.55 10.85 6.06
CA TYR A 207 10.70 12.09 5.31
C TYR A 207 11.46 13.18 6.05
N HIS A 208 12.39 13.81 5.34
CA HIS A 208 13.10 14.99 5.79
C HIS A 208 12.15 16.13 6.12
N ARG A 209 12.23 16.63 7.36
CA ARG A 209 11.48 17.83 7.80
C ARG A 209 9.98 17.71 7.48
N CYS A 210 9.39 16.56 7.83
CA CYS A 210 8.00 16.25 7.59
C CYS A 210 7.08 17.27 8.28
N SER A 211 6.56 18.23 7.52
CA SER A 211 5.67 19.28 8.03
C SER A 211 4.25 18.74 8.23
N THR A 212 3.45 19.41 9.06
CA THR A 212 2.03 19.08 9.24
C THR A 212 1.27 19.06 7.91
N THR A 213 1.62 19.93 6.97
CA THR A 213 1.02 19.95 5.63
C THR A 213 1.32 18.66 4.86
N VAL A 214 2.57 18.20 4.89
CA VAL A 214 3.00 16.95 4.25
C VAL A 214 2.28 15.75 4.87
N ILE A 215 2.14 15.71 6.20
CA ILE A 215 1.44 14.64 6.90
C ILE A 215 -0.04 14.57 6.48
N LYS A 216 -0.73 15.71 6.37
CA LYS A 216 -2.11 15.73 5.86
C LYS A 216 -2.23 15.17 4.45
N GLN A 217 -1.29 15.53 3.57
CA GLN A 217 -1.29 15.02 2.20
C GLN A 217 -1.04 13.51 2.18
N MET A 218 -0.18 12.98 3.07
CA MET A 218 -0.05 11.53 3.27
C MET A 218 -1.37 10.89 3.71
N VAL A 219 -2.07 11.50 4.69
CA VAL A 219 -3.40 11.04 5.13
C VAL A 219 -4.37 10.98 3.96
N TYR A 220 -4.44 12.02 3.12
CA TYR A 220 -5.32 12.02 1.96
C TYR A 220 -4.95 10.90 0.97
N ILE A 221 -3.67 10.73 0.66
CA ILE A 221 -3.22 9.65 -0.25
C ILE A 221 -3.53 8.27 0.33
N LEU A 222 -3.34 8.07 1.63
CA LEU A 222 -3.64 6.80 2.30
C LEU A 222 -5.14 6.49 2.29
N ILE A 223 -6.00 7.48 2.52
CA ILE A 223 -7.46 7.33 2.39
C ILE A 223 -7.86 7.01 0.95
N GLY A 224 -7.30 7.72 -0.03
CA GLY A 224 -7.52 7.39 -1.44
C GLY A 224 -7.07 5.97 -1.78
N GLY A 225 -5.99 5.54 -1.12
CA GLY A 225 -5.47 4.18 -1.19
C GLY A 225 -6.50 3.15 -0.71
N ILE A 226 -7.08 3.39 0.46
CA ILE A 226 -8.13 2.56 1.07
C ILE A 226 -9.38 2.47 0.17
N LEU A 227 -9.75 3.56 -0.49
CA LEU A 227 -10.94 3.63 -1.33
C LEU A 227 -10.78 2.96 -2.70
N THR A 228 -9.55 2.61 -3.11
CA THR A 228 -9.27 2.11 -4.47
C THR A 228 -9.28 0.59 -4.52
N SER A 229 -10.15 -0.01 -5.34
CA SER A 229 -10.31 -1.48 -5.40
C SER A 229 -9.04 -2.21 -5.85
N ALA A 230 -8.23 -1.60 -6.73
CA ALA A 230 -6.96 -2.19 -7.17
C ALA A 230 -5.93 -2.32 -6.02
N ILE A 231 -6.04 -1.48 -5.00
CA ILE A 231 -5.17 -1.52 -3.82
C ILE A 231 -5.79 -2.42 -2.74
N SER A 232 -7.10 -2.34 -2.48
CA SER A 232 -7.74 -3.15 -1.41
C SER A 232 -7.58 -4.66 -1.62
N ARG A 233 -7.49 -5.09 -2.88
CA ARG A 233 -7.22 -6.49 -3.27
C ARG A 233 -5.74 -6.88 -3.23
N ASN A 234 -4.84 -5.94 -3.00
CA ASN A 234 -3.40 -6.23 -3.00
C ASN A 234 -2.98 -6.89 -1.67
N PRO A 235 -2.13 -7.93 -1.68
CA PRO A 235 -1.65 -8.57 -0.44
C PRO A 235 -0.96 -7.64 0.56
N LEU A 236 -0.46 -6.49 0.12
CA LEU A 236 0.21 -5.50 0.98
C LEU A 236 -0.76 -4.46 1.58
N PHE A 237 -2.06 -4.57 1.29
CA PHE A 237 -3.07 -3.61 1.72
C PHE A 237 -3.12 -3.42 3.23
N TYR A 238 -2.94 -4.48 4.01
CA TYR A 238 -2.99 -4.46 5.48
C TYR A 238 -2.02 -3.47 6.13
N VAL A 239 -1.00 -2.99 5.41
CA VAL A 239 -0.05 -1.99 5.88
C VAL A 239 -0.64 -0.56 5.87
N LEU A 240 -1.59 -0.28 4.98
CA LEU A 240 -2.16 1.06 4.79
C LEU A 240 -2.89 1.58 6.04
N PRO A 241 -3.78 0.80 6.70
CA PRO A 241 -4.45 1.25 7.92
C PRO A 241 -3.46 1.61 9.04
N SER A 242 -2.36 0.85 9.18
CA SER A 242 -1.31 1.16 10.16
C SER A 242 -0.56 2.46 9.81
N ASN A 243 -0.23 2.68 8.55
CA ASN A 243 0.37 3.94 8.10
C ASN A 243 -0.56 5.14 8.30
N LEU A 244 -1.86 4.94 8.09
CA LEU A 244 -2.89 5.97 8.32
C LEU A 244 -2.96 6.33 9.80
N LEU A 245 -3.03 5.33 10.69
CA LEU A 245 -3.01 5.57 12.14
C LEU A 245 -1.76 6.34 12.57
N ASN A 246 -0.57 5.92 12.11
CA ASN A 246 0.70 6.60 12.42
C ASN A 246 0.72 8.04 11.88
N SER A 247 0.13 8.30 10.72
CA SER A 247 0.07 9.66 10.16
C SER A 247 -0.91 10.54 10.94
N LEU A 248 -2.05 9.99 11.35
CA LEU A 248 -3.05 10.70 12.14
C LEU A 248 -2.55 11.02 13.56
N SER A 249 -1.77 10.13 14.18
CA SER A 249 -1.21 10.36 15.52
C SER A 249 -0.25 11.55 15.60
N GLU A 250 0.37 11.92 14.48
CA GLU A 250 1.26 13.09 14.37
C GLU A 250 0.48 14.41 14.15
N LEU A 251 -0.83 14.35 13.89
CA LEU A 251 -1.67 15.52 13.69
C LEU A 251 -2.36 15.92 14.99
N SER A 252 -2.43 17.23 15.25
CA SER A 252 -3.29 17.75 16.33
C SER A 252 -4.77 17.48 16.00
N LYS A 253 -5.62 17.41 17.02
CA LYS A 253 -7.07 17.21 16.87
C LYS A 253 -7.71 18.18 15.88
N SER A 254 -7.35 19.46 15.91
CA SER A 254 -7.88 20.45 14.96
C SER A 254 -7.50 20.12 13.51
N GLU A 255 -6.28 19.63 13.29
CA GLU A 255 -5.81 19.24 11.96
C GLU A 255 -6.43 17.92 11.49
N GLN A 256 -6.69 16.99 12.40
CA GLN A 256 -7.49 15.79 12.13
C GLN A 256 -8.91 16.17 11.68
N ARG A 257 -9.61 17.07 12.40
CA ARG A 257 -10.95 17.54 12.02
C ARG A 257 -10.98 18.17 10.62
N LYS A 258 -10.03 19.07 10.33
CA LYS A 258 -9.94 19.72 9.01
C LYS A 258 -9.70 18.68 7.90
N SER A 259 -8.83 17.71 8.16
CA SER A 259 -8.53 16.65 7.19
C SER A 259 -9.74 15.74 6.95
N ALA A 260 -10.47 15.38 8.02
CA ALA A 260 -11.70 14.59 7.93
C ALA A 260 -12.78 15.33 7.12
N ASN A 261 -13.00 16.63 7.37
CA ASN A 261 -13.97 17.41 6.61
C ASN A 261 -13.63 17.48 5.12
N ALA A 262 -12.35 17.67 4.77
CA ALA A 262 -11.93 17.69 3.37
C ALA A 262 -12.14 16.33 2.69
N VAL A 263 -11.84 15.23 3.39
CA VAL A 263 -12.11 13.87 2.91
C VAL A 263 -13.61 13.63 2.76
N ALA A 264 -14.43 14.11 3.71
CA ALA A 264 -15.89 13.95 3.66
C ALA A 264 -16.49 14.59 2.40
N GLU A 265 -16.02 15.77 1.98
CA GLU A 265 -16.49 16.38 0.72
C GLU A 265 -16.17 15.50 -0.50
N ILE A 266 -14.98 14.89 -0.53
CA ILE A 266 -14.60 13.98 -1.63
C ILE A 266 -15.48 12.72 -1.62
N LEU A 267 -15.75 12.14 -0.45
CA LEU A 267 -16.58 10.94 -0.32
C LEU A 267 -18.01 11.13 -0.82
N LYS A 268 -18.58 12.34 -0.68
CA LYS A 268 -19.93 12.65 -1.18
C LYS A 268 -20.04 12.54 -2.72
N GLU A 269 -18.93 12.64 -3.43
CA GLU A 269 -18.88 12.53 -4.89
C GLU A 269 -18.60 11.10 -5.37
N LEU A 270 -18.17 10.21 -4.47
CA LEU A 270 -17.87 8.83 -4.79
C LEU A 270 -19.11 7.93 -4.76
N PRO A 271 -19.07 6.77 -5.44
CA PRO A 271 -20.09 5.74 -5.28
C PRO A 271 -20.22 5.32 -3.80
N ILE A 272 -21.46 5.07 -3.35
CA ILE A 272 -21.79 4.69 -1.97
C ILE A 272 -21.05 3.41 -1.54
N GLU A 273 -20.73 2.55 -2.49
CA GLU A 273 -19.99 1.30 -2.32
C GLU A 273 -18.59 1.52 -1.70
N SER A 274 -17.99 2.70 -1.94
CA SER A 274 -16.69 3.08 -1.34
C SER A 274 -16.73 3.15 0.19
N MET A 275 -17.92 3.27 0.78
CA MET A 275 -18.08 3.33 2.24
C MET A 275 -17.78 1.99 2.91
N GLY A 276 -18.00 0.85 2.24
CA GLY A 276 -17.72 -0.47 2.80
C GLY A 276 -16.23 -0.62 3.16
N GLU A 277 -15.36 -0.32 2.20
CA GLU A 277 -13.91 -0.33 2.36
C GLU A 277 -13.47 0.68 3.42
N LEU A 278 -13.97 1.93 3.32
CA LEU A 278 -13.61 2.99 4.25
C LEU A 278 -13.91 2.61 5.71
N VAL A 279 -15.16 2.22 6.01
CA VAL A 279 -15.58 1.96 7.39
C VAL A 279 -14.85 0.73 7.96
N SER A 280 -14.56 -0.27 7.13
CA SER A 280 -13.83 -1.47 7.55
C SER A 280 -12.42 -1.14 8.00
N PHE A 281 -11.73 -0.24 7.30
CA PHE A 281 -10.30 0.02 7.49
C PHE A 281 -9.96 1.33 8.23
N LEU A 282 -10.96 2.15 8.57
CA LEU A 282 -10.74 3.34 9.40
C LEU A 282 -10.28 2.95 10.82
N PRO A 283 -9.21 3.58 11.35
CA PRO A 283 -8.73 3.33 12.70
C PRO A 283 -9.72 3.87 13.75
N ILE A 284 -9.92 3.10 14.82
CA ILE A 284 -10.78 3.46 15.97
C ILE A 284 -9.96 3.82 17.22
N ASP A 285 -8.63 3.69 17.15
CA ASP A 285 -7.72 4.02 18.24
C ASP A 285 -7.82 5.49 18.65
N SER A 286 -7.54 5.77 19.92
CA SER A 286 -7.64 7.12 20.50
C SER A 286 -6.84 8.18 19.75
N ALA A 287 -5.75 7.78 19.08
CA ALA A 287 -4.89 8.69 18.32
C ALA A 287 -5.53 9.18 17.01
N ALA A 288 -6.45 8.40 16.42
CA ALA A 288 -7.16 8.72 15.19
C ALA A 288 -8.66 8.99 15.39
N ALA A 289 -9.15 8.80 16.61
CA ALA A 289 -10.58 8.85 16.93
C ALA A 289 -11.23 10.21 16.61
N GLU A 290 -10.49 11.32 16.68
CA GLU A 290 -11.01 12.64 16.27
C GLU A 290 -11.30 12.70 14.76
N PHE A 291 -10.35 12.22 13.94
CA PHE A 291 -10.52 12.13 12.49
C PHE A 291 -11.73 11.23 12.16
N THR A 292 -11.75 10.03 12.73
CA THR A 292 -12.78 9.03 12.42
C THR A 292 -14.16 9.47 12.88
N SER A 293 -14.29 10.06 14.08
CA SER A 293 -15.56 10.62 14.59
C SER A 293 -16.06 11.76 13.69
N THR A 294 -15.20 12.72 13.35
CA THR A 294 -15.55 13.86 12.49
C THR A 294 -16.02 13.41 11.10
N LEU A 295 -15.30 12.44 10.53
CA LEU A 295 -15.64 11.87 9.23
C LEU A 295 -16.99 11.14 9.30
N ALA A 296 -17.19 10.30 10.33
CA ALA A 296 -18.43 9.56 10.52
C ALA A 296 -19.64 10.47 10.74
N PHE A 297 -19.52 11.51 11.58
CA PHE A 297 -20.56 12.53 11.74
C PHE A 297 -20.90 13.20 10.41
N SER A 298 -19.89 13.61 9.63
CA SER A 298 -20.10 14.28 8.34
C SER A 298 -20.84 13.39 7.35
N MET A 299 -20.47 12.10 7.27
CA MET A 299 -21.12 11.16 6.36
C MET A 299 -22.54 10.80 6.82
N LEU A 300 -22.77 10.61 8.12
CA LEU A 300 -24.11 10.35 8.64
C LEU A 300 -25.06 11.53 8.42
N PHE A 301 -24.60 12.76 8.69
CA PHE A 301 -25.39 13.97 8.44
C PHE A 301 -25.73 14.13 6.96
N TYR A 302 -24.79 13.80 6.06
CA TYR A 302 -25.03 13.79 4.63
C TYR A 302 -26.09 12.75 4.21
N TYR A 303 -25.93 11.49 4.63
CA TYR A 303 -26.85 10.41 4.23
C TYR A 303 -28.25 10.56 4.85
N LEU A 304 -28.34 11.08 6.07
CA LEU A 304 -29.60 11.33 6.77
C LEU A 304 -30.19 12.72 6.48
N GLN A 305 -29.51 13.55 5.67
CA GLN A 305 -29.93 14.90 5.29
C GLN A 305 -30.18 15.84 6.48
N LEU A 306 -29.30 15.78 7.49
CA LEU A 306 -29.44 16.52 8.76
C LEU A 306 -28.77 17.91 8.74
N GLY A 307 -28.25 18.34 7.60
CA GLY A 307 -27.47 19.57 7.46
C GLY A 307 -25.99 19.35 7.77
N LEU A 308 -25.37 20.29 8.47
CA LEU A 308 -23.95 20.20 8.87
C LEU A 308 -23.84 19.85 10.36
N PRO A 309 -22.91 18.97 10.75
CA PRO A 309 -22.66 18.65 12.15
C PRO A 309 -22.05 19.86 12.88
N ASP A 310 -22.39 20.03 14.15
CA ASP A 310 -21.75 21.02 15.03
C ASP A 310 -20.47 20.42 15.63
N PRO A 311 -19.28 20.84 15.21
CA PRO A 311 -18.02 20.25 15.64
C PRO A 311 -17.72 20.46 17.14
N GLU A 312 -18.41 21.39 17.80
CA GLU A 312 -18.23 21.68 19.23
C GLU A 312 -19.29 20.98 20.10
N ASN A 313 -20.29 20.33 19.48
CA ASN A 313 -21.36 19.63 20.19
C ASN A 313 -21.58 18.18 19.69
N PRO A 314 -20.60 17.27 19.90
CA PRO A 314 -20.73 15.87 19.48
C PRO A 314 -21.92 15.16 20.14
N LYS A 315 -22.27 15.49 21.39
CA LYS A 315 -23.45 14.93 22.08
C LYS A 315 -24.75 15.30 21.37
N GLY A 316 -24.90 16.58 21.00
CA GLY A 316 -26.06 17.07 20.26
C GLY A 316 -26.14 16.48 18.86
N ASN A 317 -25.00 16.31 18.18
CA ASN A 317 -24.95 15.62 16.89
C ASN A 317 -25.45 14.17 17.00
N MET A 318 -25.01 13.45 18.05
CA MET A 318 -25.52 12.11 18.32
C MET A 318 -27.04 12.12 18.58
N ASP A 319 -27.55 13.09 19.33
CA ASP A 319 -29.00 13.20 19.59
C ASP A 319 -29.80 13.38 18.30
N LEU A 320 -29.31 14.21 17.37
CA LEU A 320 -29.92 14.39 16.06
C LEU A 320 -29.88 13.11 15.22
N ILE A 321 -28.76 12.39 15.23
CA ILE A 321 -28.64 11.10 14.55
C ILE A 321 -29.67 10.13 15.12
N VAL A 322 -29.67 9.89 16.44
CA VAL A 322 -30.56 8.95 17.13
C VAL A 322 -32.04 9.25 16.84
N GLN A 323 -32.42 10.52 16.81
CA GLN A 323 -33.78 10.93 16.48
C GLN A 323 -34.17 10.59 15.04
N ASN A 324 -33.22 10.56 14.11
CA ASN A 324 -33.45 10.37 12.68
C ASN A 324 -33.09 8.96 12.15
N ILE A 325 -32.55 8.05 12.96
CA ILE A 325 -32.27 6.65 12.54
C ILE A 325 -33.54 5.96 11.99
N HIS A 326 -34.74 6.34 12.46
CA HIS A 326 -35.99 5.76 11.98
C HIS A 326 -36.20 5.91 10.45
N THR A 327 -35.54 6.89 9.82
CA THR A 327 -35.55 7.10 8.37
C THR A 327 -34.96 5.92 7.59
N LEU A 328 -34.09 5.11 8.22
CA LEU A 328 -33.55 3.87 7.63
C LEU A 328 -34.66 2.94 7.14
N LYS A 329 -35.81 2.92 7.82
CA LYS A 329 -36.97 2.12 7.39
C LYS A 329 -37.46 2.50 6.01
N ASN A 330 -37.53 3.79 5.75
CA ASN A 330 -38.01 4.32 4.47
C ASN A 330 -36.99 4.00 3.36
N LEU A 331 -35.70 4.11 3.66
CA LEU A 331 -34.64 3.74 2.72
C LEU A 331 -34.73 2.25 2.32
N CYS A 332 -34.88 1.36 3.30
CA CYS A 332 -34.94 -0.09 3.07
C CYS A 332 -36.22 -0.54 2.35
N THR A 333 -37.34 0.17 2.53
CA THR A 333 -38.65 -0.19 1.95
C THR A 333 -38.90 0.43 0.57
N SER A 334 -38.05 1.37 0.14
CA SER A 334 -38.16 2.04 -1.17
C SER A 334 -38.05 1.09 -2.38
N GLY A 335 -37.37 -0.06 -2.21
CA GLY A 335 -37.11 -1.02 -3.30
C GLY A 335 -36.00 -0.62 -4.27
N GLU A 336 -35.39 0.56 -4.10
CA GLU A 336 -34.26 1.02 -4.92
C GLU A 336 -32.93 0.57 -4.30
N LEU A 337 -32.07 -0.07 -5.10
CA LEU A 337 -30.75 -0.56 -4.64
C LEU A 337 -29.91 0.56 -4.01
N LYS A 338 -29.92 1.76 -4.59
CA LYS A 338 -29.18 2.92 -4.05
C LYS A 338 -29.59 3.27 -2.61
N ASN A 339 -30.87 3.17 -2.28
CA ASN A 339 -31.37 3.47 -0.94
C ASN A 339 -31.03 2.36 0.04
N ILE A 340 -31.04 1.10 -0.41
CA ILE A 340 -30.59 -0.07 0.36
C ILE A 340 -29.10 0.07 0.71
N LEU A 341 -28.26 0.42 -0.28
CA LEU A 341 -26.83 0.68 -0.06
C LEU A 341 -26.59 1.87 0.85
N THR A 342 -27.37 2.95 0.72
CA THR A 342 -27.33 4.09 1.64
C THR A 342 -27.66 3.66 3.07
N ALA A 343 -28.68 2.84 3.26
CA ALA A 343 -29.05 2.34 4.59
C ALA A 343 -27.91 1.53 5.23
N SER A 344 -27.25 0.66 4.48
CA SER A 344 -26.08 -0.07 4.98
C SER A 344 -24.90 0.84 5.31
N ALA A 345 -24.62 1.82 4.46
CA ALA A 345 -23.54 2.78 4.71
C ALA A 345 -23.80 3.56 6.01
N VAL A 346 -25.05 3.96 6.26
CA VAL A 346 -25.46 4.60 7.52
C VAL A 346 -25.23 3.66 8.70
N ILE A 347 -25.64 2.40 8.62
CA ILE A 347 -25.48 1.43 9.73
C ILE A 347 -24.01 1.18 10.04
N ALA A 348 -23.21 0.87 9.02
CA ALA A 348 -21.78 0.62 9.17
C ALA A 348 -21.08 1.84 9.80
N THR A 349 -21.39 3.03 9.29
CA THR A 349 -20.83 4.29 9.82
C THR A 349 -21.29 4.55 11.26
N LEU A 350 -22.55 4.26 11.58
CA LEU A 350 -23.12 4.41 12.92
C LEU A 350 -22.47 3.46 13.93
N GLU A 351 -22.23 2.20 13.55
CA GLU A 351 -21.53 1.22 14.38
C GLU A 351 -20.13 1.74 14.75
N LYS A 352 -19.38 2.18 13.74
CA LYS A 352 -18.03 2.74 13.92
C LYS A 352 -18.03 3.96 14.83
N LEU A 353 -18.95 4.89 14.61
CA LEU A 353 -19.10 6.09 15.43
C LEU A 353 -19.46 5.73 16.87
N THR A 354 -20.38 4.77 17.06
CA THR A 354 -20.81 4.35 18.40
C THR A 354 -19.65 3.82 19.23
N VAL A 355 -18.79 2.96 18.65
CA VAL A 355 -17.59 2.46 19.33
C VAL A 355 -16.69 3.61 19.80
N ILE A 356 -16.47 4.60 18.94
CA ILE A 356 -15.61 5.75 19.24
C ILE A 356 -16.23 6.63 20.33
N GLU A 357 -17.52 6.94 20.22
CA GLU A 357 -18.20 7.83 21.16
C GLU A 357 -18.44 7.16 22.53
N ILE A 358 -18.55 5.82 22.59
CA ILE A 358 -18.48 5.06 23.86
C ILE A 358 -17.11 5.27 24.51
N ASN A 359 -16.02 5.09 23.75
CA ASN A 359 -14.67 5.30 24.26
C ASN A 359 -14.42 6.73 24.77
N PHE A 360 -15.09 7.72 24.16
CA PHE A 360 -15.06 9.12 24.61
C PHE A 360 -16.08 9.48 25.69
N LYS A 361 -16.91 8.54 26.16
CA LYS A 361 -17.99 8.77 27.14
C LYS A 361 -18.99 9.86 26.70
N GLN A 362 -19.23 9.97 25.39
CA GLN A 362 -20.18 10.91 24.80
C GLN A 362 -21.57 10.29 24.61
N LEU A 363 -21.64 8.96 24.65
CA LEU A 363 -22.87 8.19 24.62
C LEU A 363 -23.24 7.68 26.02
N ASP A 364 -24.54 7.76 26.32
CA ASP A 364 -25.15 7.18 27.51
C ASP A 364 -25.99 5.95 27.14
N LYS A 365 -26.34 5.16 28.16
CA LYS A 365 -27.16 3.94 28.00
C LYS A 365 -28.49 4.21 27.30
N ARG A 366 -29.13 5.36 27.58
CA ARG A 366 -30.45 5.71 27.02
C ARG A 366 -30.37 5.89 25.51
N LYS A 367 -29.34 6.57 25.00
CA LYS A 367 -29.11 6.75 23.56
C LYS A 367 -28.86 5.43 22.86
N ILE A 368 -28.00 4.57 23.41
CA ILE A 368 -27.71 3.24 22.84
C ILE A 368 -28.95 2.36 22.80
N THR A 369 -29.72 2.32 23.90
CA THR A 369 -30.97 1.58 23.97
C THR A 369 -31.99 2.08 22.94
N ARG A 370 -32.08 3.41 22.75
CA ARG A 370 -32.94 3.99 21.73
C ARG A 370 -32.49 3.63 20.31
N MET A 371 -31.18 3.64 20.03
CA MET A 371 -30.64 3.19 18.74
C MET A 371 -31.02 1.73 18.48
N SER A 372 -30.76 0.84 19.44
CA SER A 372 -31.10 -0.59 19.33
C SER A 372 -32.61 -0.79 19.07
N HIS A 373 -33.46 -0.12 19.85
CA HIS A 373 -34.91 -0.20 19.67
C HIS A 373 -35.36 0.27 18.27
N VAL A 374 -34.75 1.34 17.74
CA VAL A 374 -35.08 1.81 16.39
C VAL A 374 -34.63 0.81 15.33
N LEU A 375 -33.55 0.07 15.54
CA LEU A 375 -33.09 -0.99 14.62
C LEU A 375 -33.92 -2.28 14.69
N HIS A 376 -34.89 -2.41 15.62
CA HIS A 376 -35.93 -3.44 15.58
C HIS A 376 -36.94 -3.19 14.44
N MET A 377 -36.48 -3.33 13.20
CA MET A 377 -37.30 -3.08 12.01
C MET A 377 -37.55 -4.36 11.23
N SER A 378 -38.80 -4.52 10.79
CA SER A 378 -39.19 -5.54 9.81
C SER A 378 -39.31 -4.91 8.42
N PHE A 379 -38.54 -5.41 7.44
CA PHE A 379 -38.61 -4.96 6.05
C PHE A 379 -39.19 -6.04 5.13
N TYR A 380 -40.04 -5.61 4.19
CA TYR A 380 -40.66 -6.45 3.16
C TYR A 380 -40.38 -5.86 1.78
N THR A 381 -39.67 -6.58 0.91
CA THR A 381 -39.51 -6.19 -0.51
C THR A 381 -39.39 -7.43 -1.42
N LYS A 382 -39.46 -7.21 -2.75
CA LYS A 382 -39.42 -8.24 -3.78
C LYS A 382 -38.01 -8.74 -4.15
N ASN A 383 -36.93 -8.04 -3.77
CA ASN A 383 -35.56 -8.44 -4.11
C ASN A 383 -34.89 -9.11 -2.89
N HIS A 384 -34.75 -10.44 -2.90
CA HIS A 384 -34.52 -11.20 -1.67
C HIS A 384 -33.06 -11.26 -1.18
N VAL A 385 -32.06 -11.16 -2.05
CA VAL A 385 -30.65 -11.44 -1.69
C VAL A 385 -30.01 -10.28 -0.92
N ASP A 386 -29.98 -9.07 -1.49
CA ASP A 386 -29.36 -7.89 -0.85
C ASP A 386 -30.00 -7.51 0.49
N LEU A 387 -31.28 -7.86 0.67
CA LEU A 387 -32.00 -7.61 1.91
C LEU A 387 -31.77 -8.66 2.98
N VAL A 388 -31.35 -9.87 2.63
CA VAL A 388 -30.95 -10.87 3.64
C VAL A 388 -29.65 -10.41 4.29
N ALA A 389 -28.64 -10.07 3.50
CA ALA A 389 -27.38 -9.54 4.02
C ALA A 389 -27.56 -8.21 4.78
N LEU A 390 -28.42 -7.30 4.30
CA LEU A 390 -28.74 -6.09 5.05
C LEU A 390 -29.48 -6.41 6.37
N LYS A 391 -30.43 -7.36 6.38
CA LYS A 391 -31.11 -7.79 7.62
C LYS A 391 -30.14 -8.39 8.63
N GLU A 392 -29.17 -9.17 8.16
CA GLU A 392 -28.10 -9.70 9.00
C GLU A 392 -27.25 -8.58 9.60
N GLN A 393 -26.88 -7.58 8.79
CA GLN A 393 -26.17 -6.39 9.28
C GLN A 393 -26.97 -5.64 10.36
N PHE A 394 -28.26 -5.34 10.12
CA PHE A 394 -29.14 -4.73 11.13
C PHE A 394 -29.22 -5.56 12.40
N HIS A 395 -29.38 -6.89 12.27
CA HIS A 395 -29.46 -7.79 13.40
C HIS A 395 -28.17 -7.80 14.22
N PHE A 396 -27.02 -7.93 13.54
CA PHE A 396 -25.72 -7.94 14.17
C PHE A 396 -25.42 -6.63 14.89
N THR A 397 -25.60 -5.49 14.22
CA THR A 397 -25.40 -4.16 14.83
C THR A 397 -26.32 -3.97 16.03
N ARG A 398 -27.57 -4.43 15.96
CA ARG A 398 -28.48 -4.38 17.10
C ARG A 398 -27.96 -5.19 18.30
N VAL A 399 -27.57 -6.44 18.07
CA VAL A 399 -27.02 -7.31 19.13
C VAL A 399 -25.77 -6.69 19.76
N GLN A 400 -24.90 -6.05 18.96
CA GLN A 400 -23.75 -5.33 19.51
C GLN A 400 -24.17 -4.13 20.38
N LEU A 401 -25.15 -3.33 19.95
CA LEU A 401 -25.67 -2.21 20.74
C LEU A 401 -26.30 -2.68 22.06
N ASP A 402 -27.07 -3.78 22.03
CA ASP A 402 -27.66 -4.38 23.23
C ASP A 402 -26.55 -4.82 24.20
N ASN A 403 -25.54 -5.53 23.70
CA ASN A 403 -24.39 -5.95 24.50
C ASN A 403 -23.64 -4.74 25.08
N TRP A 404 -23.44 -3.65 24.33
CA TRP A 404 -22.80 -2.46 24.87
C TRP A 404 -23.64 -1.77 25.94
N SER A 405 -24.97 -1.72 25.76
CA SER A 405 -25.91 -1.19 26.77
C SER A 405 -25.85 -1.96 28.08
N ASP A 406 -25.66 -3.28 27.99
CA ASP A 406 -25.66 -4.19 29.13
C ASP A 406 -24.28 -4.41 29.77
N GLU A 407 -23.18 -4.33 29.03
CA GLU A 407 -21.83 -4.55 29.57
C GLU A 407 -21.17 -3.26 30.06
N TYR A 408 -21.31 -2.14 29.33
CA TYR A 408 -20.59 -0.90 29.65
C TYR A 408 -21.29 -0.01 30.68
N PHE A 409 -22.59 -0.18 30.87
CA PHE A 409 -23.42 0.72 31.69
C PHE A 409 -24.11 0.00 32.87
N GLN A 410 -23.54 -1.11 33.35
CA GLN A 410 -24.10 -1.93 34.46
C GLN A 410 -24.34 -1.15 35.77
N ASN A 411 -23.74 0.03 35.92
CA ASN A 411 -23.82 0.86 37.12
C ASN A 411 -24.58 2.19 36.94
N GLU A 412 -25.15 2.46 35.76
CA GLU A 412 -25.99 3.64 35.56
C GLU A 412 -27.46 3.31 35.85
N VAL A 413 -27.98 3.80 36.97
CA VAL A 413 -29.41 3.72 37.31
C VAL A 413 -30.18 4.59 36.31
N ILE A 414 -30.90 3.95 35.38
CA ILE A 414 -31.83 4.65 34.49
C ILE A 414 -33.09 4.95 35.30
N GLU A 415 -33.36 6.23 35.62
CA GLU A 415 -34.73 6.65 35.89
C GLU A 415 -35.49 6.62 34.56
N GLU A 416 -36.27 5.58 34.33
CA GLU A 416 -37.07 5.42 33.13
C GLU A 416 -38.26 6.40 33.15
N ASN A 417 -38.27 7.37 32.23
CA ASN A 417 -39.51 7.74 31.56
C ASN A 417 -39.28 7.70 30.03
N PRO A 418 -39.62 6.60 29.35
CA PRO A 418 -39.45 6.46 27.90
C PRO A 418 -40.44 7.32 27.11
N TRP A 419 -41.37 8.01 27.80
CA TRP A 419 -42.34 8.92 27.21
C TRP A 419 -42.09 10.32 27.78
N GLY A 420 -41.32 11.14 27.08
CA GLY A 420 -41.37 12.58 27.29
C GLY A 420 -42.83 13.01 27.25
N ASP A 421 -43.25 13.75 28.28
CA ASP A 421 -44.64 14.08 28.57
C ASP A 421 -45.47 14.29 27.31
N ALA A 422 -46.49 13.43 27.14
CA ALA A 422 -47.57 13.75 26.21
C ALA A 422 -48.11 15.12 26.63
N PRO A 423 -48.24 16.11 25.72
CA PRO A 423 -48.83 17.38 26.08
C PRO A 423 -50.25 17.11 26.57
N GLY A 424 -50.46 17.35 27.87
CA GLY A 424 -51.75 17.24 28.53
C GLY A 424 -52.76 18.13 27.80
N LYS A 425 -53.94 17.57 27.58
CA LYS A 425 -55.12 18.28 27.06
C LYS A 425 -55.53 19.45 27.93
#